data_AF-A0A3M6R4X2-F1
#
_entry.id   AF-A0A3M6R4X2-F1
#
_cell.length_a   1.000
_cell.length_b   1.000
_cell.length_c   1.000
_cell.angle_alpha   90.00
_cell.angle_beta   90.00
_cell.angle_gamma   90.00
#
_symmetry.space_group_name_H-M   'P 1'
#
loop_
_entity.id
_entity.type
_entity.pdbx_description
1 polymer ?
#
loop_
_entity_poly.entity_id
_entity_poly.type
_entity_poly.pdbx_seq_one_letter_code
_entity_poly.pdbx_strand_id
1 'polypeptide(L)' 'MRATVTIDDALYQRALELADPTMDKADLFREAIQTFVRVQAAKRLAALGSSASDMPDIPRRAAQDSSQTDTAS' A
#
# COMPACT_ATOMS: atom_id res chain seq x y z
N MET A 1 3.36 -22.44 -16.23
CA MET A 1 4.21 -23.18 -15.26
C MET A 1 3.31 -23.79 -14.21
N ARG A 2 3.54 -25.05 -13.81
CA ARG A 2 2.82 -25.70 -12.72
C ARG A 2 3.82 -25.99 -11.60
N ALA A 3 3.53 -25.55 -10.39
CA ALA A 3 4.35 -25.77 -9.21
C ALA A 3 3.45 -26.09 -8.02
N THR A 4 3.92 -26.95 -7.13
CA THR A 4 3.28 -27.23 -5.84
C THR A 4 4.06 -26.48 -4.77
N VAL A 5 3.38 -25.72 -3.93
CA VAL A 5 3.96 -24.93 -2.84
C VAL A 5 3.23 -25.24 -1.55
N THR A 6 3.98 -25.35 -0.46
CA THR A 6 3.44 -25.50 0.90
C THR A 6 3.26 -24.11 1.49
N ILE A 7 2.07 -23.84 2.03
CA ILE A 7 1.73 -22.60 2.73
C ILE A 7 1.16 -22.94 4.10
N ASP A 8 1.38 -22.05 5.05
CA ASP A 8 0.75 -22.10 6.37
C ASP A 8 -0.78 -21.91 6.27
N ASP A 9 -1.53 -22.80 6.90
CA ASP A 9 -3.00 -22.78 6.83
C ASP A 9 -3.61 -21.52 7.43
N ALA A 10 -3.05 -20.99 8.53
CA ALA A 10 -3.55 -19.76 9.14
C ALA A 10 -3.33 -18.55 8.23
N LEU A 11 -2.20 -18.52 7.51
CA LEU A 11 -1.93 -17.49 6.50
C LEU A 11 -2.89 -17.61 5.32
N TYR A 12 -3.16 -18.84 4.85
CA TYR A 12 -4.11 -19.09 3.77
C TYR A 12 -5.55 -18.70 4.14
N GLN A 13 -6.00 -19.04 5.35
CA GLN A 13 -7.33 -18.66 5.83
C GLN A 13 -7.49 -17.14 5.92
N ARG A 14 -6.50 -16.45 6.48
CA ARG A 14 -6.53 -14.99 6.56
C ARG A 14 -6.54 -14.32 5.20
N ALA A 15 -5.86 -14.91 4.21
CA ALA A 15 -5.91 -14.43 2.85
C ALA A 15 -7.31 -14.62 2.23
N LEU A 16 -7.99 -15.74 2.51
CA LEU A 16 -9.36 -15.99 2.08
C LEU A 16 -10.38 -15.05 2.72
N GLU A 17 -10.21 -14.69 4.01
CA GLU A 17 -11.09 -13.73 4.69
C GLU A 17 -11.09 -12.34 4.04
N LEU A 18 -9.97 -11.97 3.41
CA LEU A 18 -9.76 -10.67 2.77
C LEU A 18 -9.92 -10.73 1.25
N ALA A 19 -9.93 -11.92 0.66
CA ALA A 19 -10.03 -12.11 -0.77
C ALA A 19 -11.46 -11.84 -1.26
N ASP A 20 -11.57 -11.43 -2.52
CA ASP A 20 -12.87 -11.31 -3.17
C ASP A 20 -13.56 -12.69 -3.24
N PRO A 21 -14.88 -12.77 -3.03
CA PRO A 21 -15.62 -14.04 -3.04
C PRO A 21 -15.53 -14.80 -4.37
N THR A 22 -15.22 -14.09 -5.45
CA THR A 22 -15.08 -14.63 -6.81
C THR A 22 -13.66 -15.07 -7.14
N MET A 23 -12.69 -14.80 -6.25
CA MET A 23 -11.28 -15.08 -6.49
C MET A 23 -10.99 -16.56 -6.29
N ASP A 24 -10.38 -17.20 -7.29
CA ASP A 24 -9.95 -18.58 -7.17
C ASP A 24 -8.56 -18.69 -6.49
N LYS A 25 -8.15 -19.92 -6.16
CA LYS A 25 -6.85 -20.14 -5.50
C LYS A 25 -5.68 -19.65 -6.36
N ALA A 26 -5.75 -19.85 -7.68
CA ALA A 26 -4.66 -19.50 -8.59
C ALA A 26 -4.51 -17.98 -8.71
N ASP A 27 -5.63 -17.26 -8.68
CA ASP A 27 -5.67 -15.81 -8.67
C ASP A 27 -5.10 -15.25 -7.37
N LEU A 28 -5.44 -15.84 -6.22
CA LEU A 28 -4.85 -15.44 -4.93
C LEU A 28 -3.32 -15.55 -4.94
N PHE A 29 -2.79 -16.68 -5.44
CA PHE A 29 -1.35 -16.87 -5.58
C PHE A 29 -0.73 -15.87 -6.58
N ARG A 30 -1.40 -15.62 -7.70
CA ARG A 30 -0.94 -14.66 -8.70
C ARG A 30 -0.85 -13.25 -8.11
N GLU A 31 -1.86 -12.82 -7.39
CA GLU A 31 -1.91 -11.50 -6.77
C GLU A 31 -0.86 -11.36 -5.67
N ALA A 32 -0.65 -12.41 -4.86
CA ALA A 32 0.41 -12.44 -3.85
C ALA A 32 1.80 -12.24 -4.48
N ILE A 33 2.09 -12.92 -5.60
CA ILE A 33 3.36 -12.78 -6.31
C ILE A 33 3.49 -11.39 -6.95
N GLN A 34 2.44 -10.87 -7.58
CA GLN A 34 2.46 -9.51 -8.14
C GLN A 34 2.72 -8.46 -7.07
N THR A 35 2.02 -8.57 -5.93
CA THR A 35 2.20 -7.68 -4.78
C THR A 35 3.62 -7.77 -4.23
N PHE A 36 4.18 -8.97 -4.09
CA PHE A 36 5.57 -9.15 -3.67
C PHE A 36 6.55 -8.43 -4.61
N VAL A 37 6.38 -8.60 -5.93
CA VAL A 37 7.23 -7.92 -6.92
C VAL A 37 7.11 -6.40 -6.78
N ARG A 38 5.88 -5.86 -6.65
CA ARG A 38 5.67 -4.41 -6.43
C ARG A 38 6.37 -3.92 -5.17
N VAL A 39 6.24 -4.62 -4.05
CA VAL A 39 6.87 -4.25 -2.77
C VAL A 39 8.38 -4.30 -2.86
N GLN A 40 8.97 -5.33 -3.47
CA GLN A 40 10.43 -5.42 -3.63
C GLN A 40 10.98 -4.39 -4.60
N ALA A 41 10.25 -4.10 -5.68
CA ALA A 41 10.59 -3.03 -6.61
C ALA A 41 10.57 -1.68 -5.89
N ALA A 42 9.53 -1.38 -5.12
CA ALA A 42 9.44 -0.17 -4.31
C ALA A 42 10.58 -0.08 -3.28
N LYS A 43 10.91 -1.17 -2.58
CA LYS A 43 12.05 -1.21 -1.64
C LYS A 43 13.38 -0.96 -2.34
N ARG A 44 13.60 -1.57 -3.51
CA ARG A 44 14.82 -1.37 -4.30
C ARG A 44 14.92 0.05 -4.82
N LEU A 45 13.81 0.62 -5.31
CA LEU A 45 13.74 2.00 -5.73
C LEU A 45 13.97 2.95 -4.56
N ALA A 46 13.36 2.68 -3.41
CA ALA A 46 13.59 3.44 -2.19
C ALA A 46 15.07 3.35 -1.77
N ALA A 47 15.72 2.18 -1.85
CA ALA A 47 17.16 2.09 -1.55
C ALA A 47 18.04 2.86 -2.55
N LEU A 48 17.61 3.00 -3.80
CA LEU A 48 18.30 3.79 -4.84
C LEU A 48 17.99 5.30 -4.76
N GLY A 49 16.83 5.68 -4.22
CA GLY A 49 16.32 7.05 -4.12
C GLY A 49 16.33 7.64 -2.71
N SER A 50 16.57 6.84 -1.66
CA SER A 50 16.77 7.29 -0.27
C SER A 50 18.08 8.02 -0.07
N SER A 51 18.85 8.26 -1.14
CA SER A 51 19.93 9.23 -1.19
C SER A 51 19.45 10.69 -1.24
N ALA A 52 18.15 10.95 -1.44
CA ALA A 52 17.60 12.31 -1.32
C ALA A 52 17.24 12.64 0.15
N SER A 53 18.22 12.51 1.05
CA SER A 53 18.10 12.95 2.46
C SER A 53 17.87 14.46 2.61
N ASP A 54 18.09 15.22 1.54
CA ASP A 54 18.03 16.69 1.49
C ASP A 54 16.79 17.20 0.75
N MET A 55 15.77 16.34 0.57
CA MET A 55 14.53 16.75 -0.08
C MET A 55 13.77 17.71 0.87
N PRO A 56 13.58 18.98 0.51
CA PRO A 56 12.99 19.97 1.40
C PRO A 56 11.54 19.59 1.72
N ASP A 57 11.15 19.77 2.99
CA ASP A 57 9.79 19.49 3.44
C ASP A 57 8.77 20.31 2.63
N ILE A 58 7.68 19.68 2.21
CA ILE A 58 6.67 20.32 1.38
C ILE A 58 5.88 21.27 2.28
N PRO A 59 5.87 22.59 2.00
CA PRO A 59 5.21 23.55 2.87
C PRO A 59 3.71 23.28 2.92
N ARG A 60 3.25 22.79 4.07
CA ARG A 60 1.84 22.50 4.34
C ARG A 60 1.12 23.84 4.46
N ARG A 61 0.29 24.18 3.47
CA ARG A 61 -0.52 25.42 3.49
C ARG A 61 -1.54 25.28 4.62
N ALA A 62 -1.28 25.90 5.76
CA ALA A 62 -2.25 26.03 6.83
C ALA A 62 -3.49 26.72 6.24
N ALA A 63 -4.64 26.05 6.34
CA ALA A 63 -5.91 26.64 5.99
C ALA A 63 -6.04 27.95 6.76
N GLN A 64 -6.24 29.04 6.05
CA GLN A 64 -6.51 30.33 6.67
C GLN A 64 -7.73 30.15 7.57
N ASP A 65 -7.55 30.51 8.83
CA ASP A 65 -8.56 30.49 9.87
C ASP A 65 -9.69 31.46 9.46
N SER A 66 -10.70 30.92 8.79
CA SER A 66 -11.91 31.64 8.40
C SER A 66 -12.80 31.76 9.63
N SER A 67 -12.42 32.63 10.55
CA SER A 67 -13.27 33.06 11.66
C SER A 67 -13.07 34.54 11.92
N GLN A 68 -13.54 35.37 10.98
CA GLN A 68 -14.05 36.69 11.36
C GLN A 68 -15.56 36.68 11.15
N THR A 69 -16.19 36.25 12.23
CA THR A 69 -17.59 36.30 12.61
C THR A 69 -18.28 37.57 12.13
N ASP A 70 -19.29 37.34 11.30
CA ASP A 70 -20.55 38.05 11.21
C ASP A 70 -20.94 38.66 12.57
N THR A 71 -20.81 39.97 12.74
CA THR A 71 -21.46 40.71 13.83
C THR A 71 -22.21 41.87 13.21
N ALA A 72 -23.52 41.67 13.15
CA ALA A 72 -24.53 42.67 12.88
C ALA A 72 -24.36 43.90 13.77
N SER A 73 -24.51 45.09 13.16
CA SER A 73 -25.45 46.17 13.55
C SER A 73 -25.03 47.50 12.94
#